data_AF-A0A955GZA8-F1
#
_entry.id   AF-A0A955GZA8-F1
#
_cell.length_a   1.000
_cell.length_b   1.000
_cell.length_c   1.000
_cell.angle_alpha   90.00
_cell.angle_beta   90.00
_cell.angle_gamma   90.00
#
_symmetry.space_group_name_H-M   'P 1'
#
loop_
_entity.id
_entity.type
_entity.pdbx_description
1 polymer ?
#
loop_
_entity_poly.entity_id
_entity_poly.type
_entity_poly.pdbx_seq_one_letter_code
_entity_poly.pdbx_strand_id
1 'polypeptide(L)'
;MANVKAISPQEVINYRKESIPNEVIEVFNELIAENFNGHCAYVRQDEAVKRIVAKGINRNHLFNRGWLDIEDIYRSMGWKVEYDKPAYDESYEASFAFSIK
;
A
#
# COMPACT_ATOMS: atom_id res chain seq x y z
N MET A 1 -23.10 1.40 28.52
CA MET A 1 -22.45 2.49 27.79
C MET A 1 -20.99 2.10 27.60
N ALA A 2 -20.53 1.92 26.36
CA ALA A 2 -19.13 1.59 26.13
C ALA A 2 -18.26 2.77 26.59
N ASN A 3 -17.34 2.50 27.51
CA ASN A 3 -16.42 3.49 28.05
C ASN A 3 -15.40 3.80 26.93
N VAL A 4 -15.60 4.91 26.21
CA VAL A 4 -14.70 5.30 25.11
C VAL A 4 -13.40 5.80 25.72
N LYS A 5 -12.34 4.99 25.59
CA LYS A 5 -10.98 5.36 26.01
C LYS A 5 -10.23 5.95 24.82
N ALA A 6 -9.33 6.88 25.10
CA ALA A 6 -8.37 7.32 24.10
C ALA A 6 -7.52 6.13 23.64
N ILE A 7 -7.33 6.02 22.32
CA ILE A 7 -6.49 4.99 21.71
C ILE A 7 -5.02 5.39 21.79
N SER A 8 -4.15 4.41 22.01
CA SER A 8 -2.70 4.59 21.99
C SER A 8 -2.16 4.78 20.56
N PRO A 9 -0.95 5.33 20.38
CA PRO A 9 -0.32 5.42 19.07
C PRO A 9 -0.23 4.08 18.33
N GLN A 10 -0.01 2.98 19.05
CA GLN A 10 0.06 1.65 18.45
C GLN A 10 -1.31 1.17 17.94
N GLU A 11 -2.39 1.47 18.68
CA GLU A 11 -3.76 1.17 18.24
C GLU A 11 -4.13 2.01 17.02
N VAL A 12 -3.68 3.26 16.91
CA VAL A 12 -3.87 4.09 15.71
C VAL A 12 -3.22 3.43 14.50
N ILE A 13 -1.98 2.93 14.63
CA ILE A 13 -1.26 2.25 13.54
C ILE A 13 -2.02 1.00 13.10
N ASN A 14 -2.47 0.17 14.05
CA ASN A 14 -3.22 -1.04 13.73
C ASN A 14 -4.56 -0.73 13.08
N TYR A 15 -5.30 0.24 13.62
CA TYR A 15 -6.57 0.70 13.04
C TYR A 15 -6.40 1.23 11.62
N ARG A 16 -5.30 1.95 11.34
CA ARG A 16 -4.97 2.38 9.97
C ARG A 16 -4.77 1.20 9.04
N LYS A 17 -3.99 0.18 9.44
CA LYS A 17 -3.77 -1.04 8.64
C LYS A 17 -5.08 -1.78 8.36
N GLU A 18 -5.95 -1.90 9.37
CA GLU A 18 -7.27 -2.55 9.25
C GLU A 18 -8.27 -1.73 8.42
N SER A 19 -8.07 -0.41 8.31
CA SER A 19 -8.94 0.47 7.52
C SER A 19 -8.68 0.41 6.00
N ILE A 20 -7.59 -0.26 5.59
CA ILE A 20 -7.25 -0.42 4.17
C ILE A 20 -8.21 -1.44 3.55
N PRO A 21 -8.92 -1.10 2.46
CA PRO A 21 -9.84 -2.01 1.81
C PRO A 21 -9.14 -3.27 1.29
N ASN A 22 -9.81 -4.41 1.34
CA ASN A 22 -9.28 -5.68 0.86
C ASN A 22 -8.92 -5.62 -0.62
N GLU A 23 -9.67 -4.85 -1.42
CA GLU A 23 -9.44 -4.63 -2.84
C GLU A 23 -8.06 -3.99 -3.11
N VAL A 24 -7.57 -3.15 -2.19
CA VAL A 24 -6.24 -2.56 -2.30
C VAL A 24 -5.18 -3.64 -2.14
N ILE A 25 -5.28 -4.45 -1.08
CA ILE A 25 -4.33 -5.53 -0.80
C ILE A 25 -4.38 -6.59 -1.90
N GLU A 26 -5.56 -6.90 -2.42
CA GLU A 26 -5.74 -7.83 -3.54
C GLU A 26 -5.00 -7.34 -4.79
N VAL A 27 -5.16 -6.07 -5.19
CA VAL A 27 -4.44 -5.49 -6.33
C VAL A 27 -2.93 -5.56 -6.14
N PHE A 28 -2.42 -5.24 -4.95
CA PHE A 28 -0.98 -5.34 -4.70
C PHE A 28 -0.49 -6.78 -4.75
N ASN A 29 -1.25 -7.75 -4.23
CA ASN A 29 -0.90 -9.17 -4.34
C ASN A 29 -0.85 -9.63 -5.81
N GLU A 30 -1.83 -9.25 -6.62
CA GLU A 30 -1.87 -9.54 -8.06
C GLU A 30 -0.64 -8.94 -8.76
N LEU A 31 -0.36 -7.65 -8.55
CA LEU A 31 0.78 -6.95 -9.17
C LEU A 31 2.14 -7.50 -8.74
N ILE A 32 2.29 -7.84 -7.46
CA ILE A 32 3.51 -8.49 -6.97
C ILE A 32 3.68 -9.83 -7.66
N ALA A 33 2.64 -10.67 -7.69
CA ALA A 33 2.72 -12.00 -8.31
C ALA A 33 3.02 -11.94 -9.81
N GLU A 34 2.45 -10.98 -10.53
CA GLU A 34 2.69 -10.76 -11.97
C GLU A 34 4.13 -10.30 -12.25
N ASN A 35 4.67 -9.40 -11.42
CA ASN A 35 5.98 -8.78 -11.64
C ASN A 35 7.12 -9.49 -10.90
N PHE A 36 6.84 -10.55 -10.15
CA PHE A 36 7.85 -11.25 -9.37
C PHE A 36 8.76 -12.10 -10.26
N ASN A 37 10.05 -11.79 -10.25
CA ASN A 37 11.07 -12.46 -11.07
C ASN A 37 11.82 -13.59 -10.34
N GLY A 38 11.35 -14.00 -9.16
CA GLY A 38 12.03 -14.97 -8.29
C GLY A 38 12.79 -14.33 -7.12
N HIS A 39 13.10 -13.03 -7.20
CA HIS A 39 13.81 -12.30 -6.14
C HIS A 39 13.13 -10.99 -5.75
N CYS A 40 12.58 -10.26 -6.72
CA CYS A 40 11.89 -9.01 -6.50
C CYS A 40 10.71 -8.81 -7.44
N ALA A 41 9.81 -7.91 -7.07
CA ALA A 41 8.73 -7.40 -7.90
C ALA A 41 8.72 -5.87 -7.84
N TYR A 42 8.59 -5.24 -9.01
CA TYR A 42 8.41 -3.78 -9.11
C TYR A 42 6.97 -3.48 -9.47
N VAL A 43 6.33 -2.60 -8.70
CA VAL A 43 4.93 -2.23 -8.88
C VAL A 43 4.84 -0.72 -9.02
N ARG A 44 4.35 -0.23 -10.16
CA ARG A 44 4.14 1.21 -10.32
C ARG A 44 2.88 1.66 -9.58
N GLN A 45 2.97 2.81 -8.91
CA GLN A 45 1.84 3.36 -8.14
C GLN A 45 0.66 3.71 -9.04
N ASP A 46 0.91 4.28 -10.22
CA ASP A 46 -0.16 4.68 -11.14
C ASP A 46 -0.94 3.45 -11.67
N GLU A 47 -0.24 2.35 -11.92
CA GLU A 47 -0.84 1.07 -12.28
C GLU A 47 -1.69 0.50 -11.14
N ALA A 48 -1.14 0.47 -9.92
CA ALA A 48 -1.88 0.03 -8.73
C ALA A 48 -3.15 0.88 -8.53
N VAL A 49 -3.03 2.21 -8.59
CA VAL A 49 -4.17 3.14 -8.49
C VAL A 49 -5.20 2.85 -9.59
N LYS A 50 -4.78 2.63 -10.83
CA LYS A 50 -5.69 2.32 -11.95
C LYS A 50 -6.48 1.04 -11.69
N ARG A 51 -5.83 -0.04 -11.24
CA ARG A 51 -6.49 -1.32 -10.93
C ARG A 51 -7.42 -1.21 -9.71
N ILE A 52 -7.01 -0.48 -8.66
CA ILE A 52 -7.83 -0.24 -7.47
C ILE A 52 -9.10 0.55 -7.84
N VAL A 53 -8.97 1.59 -8.66
CA VAL A 53 -10.13 2.37 -9.13
C VAL A 53 -11.05 1.52 -10.00
N ALA A 54 -10.51 0.61 -10.81
CA ALA A 54 -11.31 -0.34 -11.58
C ALA A 54 -12.11 -1.32 -10.69
N LYS A 55 -11.67 -1.61 -9.47
CA LYS A 55 -12.42 -2.38 -8.46
C LYS A 55 -13.47 -1.53 -7.71
N GLY A 56 -13.70 -0.27 -8.10
CA GLY A 56 -14.77 0.59 -7.58
C GLY A 56 -14.34 1.55 -6.46
N ILE A 57 -13.06 1.57 -6.10
CA ILE A 57 -12.54 2.49 -5.08
C ILE A 57 -12.32 3.89 -5.68
N ASN A 58 -12.86 4.92 -5.01
CA ASN A 58 -12.65 6.29 -5.47
C ASN A 58 -11.18 6.71 -5.29
N ARG A 59 -10.57 7.26 -6.35
CA ARG A 59 -9.18 7.74 -6.35
C ARG A 59 -8.90 8.76 -5.24
N ASN A 60 -9.81 9.70 -4.98
CA ASN A 60 -9.61 10.71 -3.94
C ASN A 60 -9.61 10.06 -2.55
N HIS A 61 -10.46 9.06 -2.31
CA HIS A 61 -10.45 8.33 -1.05
C HIS A 61 -9.15 7.55 -0.84
N LEU A 62 -8.63 6.94 -1.91
CA LEU A 62 -7.37 6.20 -1.88
C LEU A 62 -6.21 7.05 -1.33
N PHE A 63 -6.04 8.27 -1.84
CA PHE A 63 -5.00 9.19 -1.38
C PHE A 63 -5.34 9.85 -0.04
N ASN A 64 -6.56 10.35 0.13
CA ASN A 64 -6.94 11.09 1.35
C ASN A 64 -6.94 10.23 2.61
N ARG A 65 -7.17 8.91 2.47
CA ARG A 65 -7.18 7.96 3.58
C ARG A 65 -5.85 7.25 3.78
N GLY A 66 -4.83 7.54 2.95
CA GLY A 66 -3.52 6.88 3.04
C GLY A 66 -3.61 5.38 2.78
N TRP A 67 -4.54 4.94 1.92
CA TRP A 67 -4.76 3.52 1.67
C TRP A 67 -3.64 2.88 0.85
N LEU A 68 -2.72 3.67 0.28
CA LEU A 68 -1.51 3.18 -0.38
C LEU A 68 -0.34 2.94 0.58
N ASP A 69 -0.47 3.23 1.88
CA ASP A 69 0.56 3.03 2.90
C ASP A 69 0.65 1.54 3.30
N ILE A 70 0.93 0.68 2.33
CA ILE A 70 0.90 -0.79 2.45
C ILE A 70 2.23 -1.40 2.89
N GLU A 71 3.31 -0.63 2.92
CA GLU A 71 4.66 -1.13 3.13
C GLU A 71 4.78 -1.88 4.46
N ASP A 72 4.20 -1.34 5.53
CA ASP A 72 4.26 -1.96 6.86
C ASP A 72 3.42 -3.24 6.97
N ILE A 73 2.41 -3.42 6.12
CA ILE A 73 1.64 -4.66 6.03
C ILE A 73 2.53 -5.74 5.43
N TYR A 74 3.11 -5.48 4.26
CA TYR A 74 3.96 -6.45 3.58
C TYR A 74 5.29 -6.70 4.31
N ARG A 75 5.87 -5.68 4.94
CA ARG A 75 7.06 -5.81 5.81
C ARG A 75 6.80 -6.78 6.98
N SER A 76 5.60 -6.75 7.56
CA SER A 76 5.23 -7.68 8.64
C SER A 76 5.10 -9.14 8.16
N MET A 77 4.91 -9.35 6.85
CA MET A 77 4.79 -10.65 6.20
C MET A 77 6.13 -11.16 5.62
N GLY A 78 7.24 -10.49 5.92
CA GLY A 78 8.58 -10.93 5.52
C GLY A 78 9.11 -10.32 4.22
N TRP A 79 8.41 -9.34 3.63
CA TRP A 79 8.93 -8.59 2.48
C TRP A 79 9.86 -7.45 2.91
N LYS A 80 10.88 -7.16 2.11
CA LYS A 80 11.51 -5.85 2.09
C LYS A 80 10.77 -4.98 1.07
N VAL A 81 10.19 -3.89 1.54
CA VAL A 81 9.42 -2.94 0.70
C VAL A 81 10.06 -1.57 0.72
N GLU A 82 10.42 -1.08 -0.47
CA GLU A 82 10.98 0.23 -0.72
C GLU A 82 10.03 1.01 -1.61
N TYR A 83 9.60 2.20 -1.17
CA TYR A 83 8.76 3.09 -1.95
C TYR A 83 9.63 4.24 -2.47
N ASP A 84 9.65 4.38 -3.79
CA ASP A 84 10.41 5.38 -4.53
C ASP A 84 9.44 6.37 -5.16
N LYS A 85 9.65 7.66 -4.93
CA LYS A 85 8.78 8.74 -5.40
C LYS A 85 9.66 9.88 -5.93
N PRO A 86 9.33 10.45 -7.10
CA PRO A 86 10.08 11.58 -7.64
C PRO A 86 10.18 12.72 -6.63
N ALA A 87 11.39 13.28 -6.52
CA ALA A 87 11.59 14.58 -5.90
C ALA A 87 10.93 15.69 -6.73
N TYR A 88 10.86 16.91 -6.18
CA TYR A 88 10.21 18.06 -6.82
C TYR A 88 10.72 18.34 -8.25
N ASP A 89 11.98 18.00 -8.55
CA ASP A 89 12.64 18.24 -9.84
C ASP A 89 12.79 16.97 -10.72
N GLU A 90 12.12 15.86 -10.37
CA GLU A 90 12.23 14.60 -11.10
C GLU A 90 10.91 14.21 -11.79
N SER A 91 11.01 13.63 -12.99
CA SER A 91 9.85 13.28 -13.84
C SER A 91 9.75 11.76 -14.07
N TYR A 92 9.85 10.96 -13.02
CA TYR A 92 9.52 9.53 -13.07
C TYR A 92 8.32 9.21 -12.19
N GLU A 93 7.70 8.05 -12.43
CA GLU A 93 6.50 7.64 -11.71
C GLU A 93 6.85 6.91 -10.42
N ALA A 94 6.11 7.21 -9.35
CA ALA A 94 6.32 6.56 -8.07
C ALA A 94 6.11 5.04 -8.17
N SER A 95 6.95 4.27 -7.50
CA SER A 95 6.94 2.81 -7.57
C SER A 95 7.26 2.16 -6.22
N PHE A 96 6.83 0.92 -6.07
CA PHE A 96 7.10 0.06 -4.93
C PHE A 96 7.98 -1.10 -5.39
N ALA A 97 9.12 -1.28 -4.74
CA ALA A 97 10.00 -2.42 -4.93
C ALA A 97 9.82 -3.39 -3.76
N PHE A 98 9.33 -4.59 -4.07
CA PHE A 98 9.18 -5.71 -3.15
C PHE A 98 10.32 -6.68 -3.38
N SER A 99 11.01 -7.09 -2.32
CA SER A 99 12.10 -8.07 -2.38
C SER A 99 11.99 -9.07 -1.23
N ILE A 100 12.44 -10.30 -1.47
CA ILE A 100 12.56 -11.30 -0.40
C ILE A 100 13.61 -10.81 0.60
N LYS A 101 13.29 -10.91 1.89
CA LYS A 101 14.20 -10.57 2.99
C LYS A 101 15.28 -11.62 3.21
#